data_AF-A0A844MY23-F1
#
_entry.id   AF-A0A844MY23-F1
#
_cell.length_a   1.000
_cell.length_b   1.000
_cell.length_c   1.000
_cell.angle_alpha   90.00
_cell.angle_beta   90.00
_cell.angle_gamma   90.00
#
_symmetry.space_group_name_H-M   'P 1'
#
loop_
_entity.id
_entity.type
_entity.pdbx_description
1 polymer ?
#
loop_
_entity_poly.entity_id
_entity_poly.type
_entity_poly.pdbx_seq_one_letter_code
_entity_poly.pdbx_strand_id
1 'polypeptide(L)'
;MPFKSRRLIAGLVAVYSIFLITACARTSGHEDNNFTGLKVKVLVGSALGDFCNKAAQKYNSTQPKLDNGTPFRIECEAHGSGDVVTKVLTLATQLKNGTVQANAPDFPSIVSVDGDIYHSQLIYRMNQLFPGQKYIPEIVDSPLLAYSPMVFMVQANVADGLRKTPDLYNALVTAKTHRDIDPTAPPQPIHYVHTAPTRSNSGLQTLVAQYVSVSLKRPEQLTTADVQQFQPQIQQIQSKITRYGVSTNSLAKAMVKNGPFWASMASVYESSVIAANSHLQPGQQRFEAVYPKATFTSNMRAILPNAPWVSADEKEAAEKFIADLRSPETQKIATDLGLRPGTPGVSLGTKFSQEFGVNPQAKYDSLRPPQPEVVEAMLKSWQEVAKKASLVVVVVDSSGSMAGEKLPAAQNTLNNYINNLGPKEQIALIDFDSEIRPPVLVDGTPQGKERGLQFLSGLTAGGDTKLYDAALNARNWLQQNLRQNTIHAVLILTDGKDTSSQIALEQLAQELQKSGFNSDRRIGFFTVGYGNEGEFDADALKKIAELNGGYYSKGDPETISRLIADLQVEF
;
A
#
# COMPACT_ATOMS: atom_id res chain seq x y z
N MET A 1 -57.51 -58.60 -4.27
CA MET A 1 -57.36 -59.76 -3.35
C MET A 1 -56.71 -60.90 -4.13
N PRO A 2 -55.77 -61.69 -3.58
CA PRO A 2 -55.07 -61.67 -2.28
C PRO A 2 -53.57 -61.24 -2.42
N PHE A 3 -52.91 -60.57 -1.45
CA PHE A 3 -52.32 -61.05 -0.16
C PHE A 3 -51.22 -62.13 -0.36
N LYS A 4 -50.02 -62.13 0.27
CA LYS A 4 -49.37 -61.31 1.31
C LYS A 4 -47.88 -61.75 1.43
N SER A 5 -46.99 -60.77 1.59
CA SER A 5 -45.78 -60.69 2.45
C SER A 5 -44.72 -61.81 2.56
N ARG A 6 -43.45 -61.40 2.44
CA ARG A 6 -42.43 -61.53 3.52
C ARG A 6 -41.33 -60.45 3.36
N ARG A 7 -40.98 -59.79 4.48
CA ARG A 7 -39.91 -58.79 4.63
C ARG A 7 -38.55 -59.47 4.85
N LEU A 8 -37.48 -58.86 4.36
CA LEU A 8 -36.17 -58.84 5.03
C LEU A 8 -35.32 -57.65 4.53
N ILE A 9 -35.31 -56.60 5.37
CA ILE A 9 -34.20 -55.73 5.78
C ILE A 9 -33.07 -55.50 4.75
N ALA A 10 -33.02 -54.30 4.18
CA ALA A 10 -31.83 -53.70 3.58
C ALA A 10 -31.42 -52.48 4.40
N GLY A 11 -30.19 -52.47 4.91
CA GLY A 11 -29.60 -51.34 5.63
C GLY A 11 -29.30 -50.18 4.69
N LEU A 12 -29.78 -49.00 5.05
CA LEU A 12 -29.45 -47.74 4.39
C LEU A 12 -28.13 -47.22 4.98
N VAL A 13 -27.08 -47.14 4.16
CA VAL A 13 -25.88 -46.35 4.46
C VAL A 13 -26.17 -44.91 4.05
N ALA A 14 -26.39 -44.03 5.04
CA ALA A 14 -26.49 -42.60 4.82
C ALA A 14 -25.08 -42.00 4.71
N VAL A 15 -24.69 -41.58 3.50
CA VAL A 15 -23.48 -40.80 3.27
C VAL A 15 -23.78 -39.35 3.61
N TYR A 16 -23.36 -38.91 4.81
CA TYR A 16 -23.33 -37.49 5.17
C TYR A 16 -22.22 -36.80 4.36
N SER A 17 -22.61 -36.05 3.33
CA SER A 17 -21.72 -35.12 2.64
C SER A 17 -21.63 -33.84 3.47
N ILE A 18 -20.55 -33.70 4.24
CA ILE A 18 -20.21 -32.45 4.93
C ILE A 18 -19.57 -31.51 3.90
N PHE A 19 -20.35 -30.53 3.44
CA PHE A 19 -19.82 -29.37 2.73
C PHE A 19 -19.00 -28.51 3.71
N LEU A 20 -17.68 -28.58 3.62
CA LEU A 20 -16.78 -27.64 4.29
C LEU A 20 -16.82 -26.30 3.55
N ILE A 21 -17.58 -25.36 4.09
CA ILE A 21 -17.57 -23.96 3.67
C ILE A 21 -16.26 -23.36 4.18
N THR A 22 -15.27 -23.18 3.31
CA THR A 22 -14.07 -22.40 3.61
C THR A 22 -14.43 -20.92 3.63
N ALA A 23 -14.78 -20.42 4.82
CA ALA A 23 -14.85 -18.98 5.09
C ALA A 23 -13.43 -18.41 5.17
N CYS A 24 -13.07 -17.52 4.25
CA CYS A 24 -11.90 -16.67 4.37
C CYS A 24 -12.18 -15.62 5.46
N ALA A 25 -11.90 -15.95 6.71
CA ALA A 25 -11.81 -14.97 7.78
C ALA A 25 -10.55 -14.13 7.56
N ARG A 26 -10.73 -12.81 7.37
CA ARG A 26 -9.67 -11.84 7.67
C ARG A 26 -9.33 -12.03 9.15
N THR A 27 -8.16 -12.55 9.46
CA THR A 27 -7.60 -12.49 10.81
C THR A 27 -7.17 -11.05 11.07
N SER A 28 -8.13 -10.19 11.41
CA SER A 28 -7.85 -9.18 12.42
C SER A 28 -7.42 -9.95 13.67
N GLY A 29 -6.25 -9.63 14.23
CA GLY A 29 -5.78 -10.28 15.44
C GLY A 29 -6.89 -10.28 16.48
N HIS A 30 -7.37 -11.47 16.86
CA HIS A 30 -8.14 -11.58 18.09
C HIS A 30 -7.17 -11.20 19.21
N GLU A 31 -7.32 -9.98 19.72
CA GLU A 31 -6.75 -9.63 21.01
C GLU A 31 -7.33 -10.61 22.04
N ASP A 32 -6.53 -11.60 22.42
CA ASP A 32 -6.72 -12.22 23.73
C ASP A 32 -6.43 -11.12 24.76
N ASN A 33 -7.47 -10.39 25.14
CA ASN A 33 -7.46 -9.31 26.13
C ASN A 33 -7.14 -9.80 27.55
N ASN A 34 -6.91 -11.10 27.72
CA ASN A 34 -6.62 -11.75 29.00
C ASN A 34 -5.13 -12.09 29.23
N PHE A 35 -4.21 -11.75 28.32
CA PHE A 35 -2.78 -11.95 28.57
C PHE A 35 -2.24 -10.91 29.54
N THR A 36 -1.71 -11.36 30.69
CA THR A 36 -1.23 -10.51 31.79
C THR A 36 0.30 -10.37 31.85
N GLY A 37 1.03 -10.88 30.86
CA GLY A 37 2.50 -10.77 30.76
C GLY A 37 2.97 -9.55 29.96
N LEU A 38 4.28 -9.50 29.72
CA LEU A 38 4.92 -8.44 28.93
C LEU A 38 4.53 -8.52 27.45
N LYS A 39 4.08 -7.41 26.85
CA LYS A 39 3.82 -7.31 25.41
C LYS A 39 5.00 -6.64 24.73
N VAL A 40 5.61 -7.32 23.77
CA VAL A 40 6.75 -6.81 22.99
C VAL A 40 6.24 -6.41 21.62
N LYS A 41 6.24 -5.10 21.35
CA LYS A 41 5.70 -4.56 20.10
C LYS A 41 6.78 -4.49 19.04
N VAL A 42 6.50 -5.05 17.88
CA VAL A 42 7.41 -5.15 16.74
C VAL A 42 6.80 -4.41 15.56
N LEU A 43 7.32 -3.22 15.28
CA LEU A 43 6.83 -2.36 14.20
C LEU A 43 7.68 -2.58 12.95
N VAL A 44 7.09 -3.13 11.89
CA VAL A 44 7.83 -3.57 10.70
C VAL A 44 7.34 -2.91 9.41
N GLY A 45 8.23 -2.84 8.43
CA GLY A 45 7.88 -2.54 7.05
C GLY A 45 6.97 -3.62 6.45
N SER A 46 6.12 -3.20 5.52
CA SER A 46 5.07 -4.04 4.91
C SER A 46 5.61 -5.30 4.23
N ALA A 47 6.85 -5.29 3.73
CA ALA A 47 7.45 -6.46 3.08
C ALA A 47 7.83 -7.55 4.09
N LEU A 48 8.14 -7.18 5.34
CA LEU A 48 8.45 -8.10 6.43
C LEU A 48 7.21 -8.53 7.23
N GLY A 49 6.05 -7.87 7.02
CA GLY A 49 4.84 -8.07 7.83
C GLY A 49 4.38 -9.52 7.98
N ASP A 50 4.22 -10.25 6.87
CA ASP A 50 3.78 -11.65 6.91
C ASP A 50 4.81 -12.57 7.58
N PHE A 51 6.10 -12.27 7.41
CA PHE A 51 7.18 -13.02 8.08
C PHE A 51 7.13 -12.78 9.60
N CYS A 52 7.03 -11.51 10.02
CA CYS A 52 6.92 -11.14 11.43
C CYS A 52 5.71 -11.81 12.08
N ASN A 53 4.52 -11.70 11.47
CA ASN A 53 3.29 -12.27 12.01
C ASN A 53 3.37 -13.80 12.17
N LYS A 54 3.84 -14.52 11.14
CA LYS A 54 3.97 -15.98 11.20
C LYS A 54 5.04 -16.43 12.20
N ALA A 55 6.17 -15.71 12.26
CA ALA A 55 7.22 -15.99 13.23
C ALA A 55 6.75 -15.71 14.67
N ALA A 56 6.06 -14.59 14.91
CA ALA A 56 5.48 -14.25 16.20
C ALA A 56 4.43 -15.29 16.63
N GLN A 57 3.57 -15.76 15.71
CA GLN A 57 2.61 -16.82 16.00
C GLN A 57 3.31 -18.13 16.42
N LYS A 58 4.33 -18.56 15.66
CA LYS A 58 5.15 -19.74 16.00
C LYS A 58 5.81 -19.56 17.36
N TYR A 59 6.46 -18.42 17.59
CA TYR A 59 7.20 -18.14 18.81
C TYR A 59 6.30 -18.03 20.04
N ASN A 60 5.17 -17.32 19.94
CA ASN A 60 4.21 -17.19 21.05
C ASN A 60 3.60 -18.55 21.46
N SER A 61 3.50 -19.51 20.53
CA SER A 61 3.00 -20.86 20.85
C SER A 61 3.91 -21.63 21.81
N THR A 62 5.18 -21.23 21.95
CA THR A 62 6.11 -21.82 22.91
C THR A 62 5.98 -21.24 24.32
N GLN A 63 5.05 -20.29 24.52
CA GLN A 63 4.84 -19.57 25.79
C GLN A 63 6.14 -18.99 26.35
N PRO A 64 6.82 -18.09 25.59
CA PRO A 64 8.15 -17.65 25.93
C PRO A 64 8.15 -16.86 27.24
N LYS A 65 9.27 -16.98 27.98
CA LYS A 65 9.49 -16.32 29.27
C LYS A 65 10.84 -15.64 29.28
N LEU A 66 10.92 -14.54 30.02
CA LEU A 66 12.19 -13.95 30.43
C LEU A 66 12.93 -14.91 31.37
N ASP A 67 14.22 -14.65 31.58
CA ASP A 67 15.06 -15.40 32.51
C ASP A 67 14.53 -15.31 33.96
N ASN A 68 13.85 -14.21 34.29
CA ASN A 68 13.16 -14.03 35.57
C ASN A 68 11.82 -14.79 35.68
N GLY A 69 11.40 -15.51 34.63
CA GLY A 69 10.16 -16.29 34.59
C GLY A 69 8.92 -15.52 34.11
N THR A 70 9.02 -14.21 33.87
CA THR A 70 7.90 -13.38 33.38
C THR A 70 7.49 -13.83 31.98
N PRO A 71 6.23 -14.21 31.75
CA PRO A 71 5.76 -14.54 30.40
C PRO A 71 5.70 -13.30 29.53
N PHE A 72 6.05 -13.44 28.26
CA PHE A 72 5.89 -12.36 27.29
C PHE A 72 5.26 -12.84 25.98
N ARG A 73 4.75 -11.91 25.18
CA ARG A 73 4.23 -12.18 23.84
C ARG A 73 4.71 -11.15 22.84
N ILE A 74 4.91 -11.58 21.60
CA ILE A 74 5.28 -10.73 20.47
C ILE A 74 4.02 -10.27 19.74
N GLU A 75 3.94 -8.98 19.43
CA GLU A 75 2.90 -8.37 18.61
C GLU A 75 3.51 -7.62 17.43
N CYS A 76 3.26 -8.10 16.22
CA CYS A 76 3.76 -7.48 15.01
C CYS A 76 2.72 -6.51 14.43
N GLU A 77 3.16 -5.30 14.08
CA GLU A 77 2.38 -4.28 13.40
C GLU A 77 3.12 -3.88 12.12
N ALA A 78 2.48 -3.98 10.95
CA ALA A 78 3.11 -3.73 9.66
C ALA A 78 2.58 -2.46 8.97
N HIS A 79 3.47 -1.60 8.48
CA HIS A 79 3.15 -0.37 7.75
C HIS A 79 4.12 -0.12 6.59
N GLY A 80 3.86 0.88 5.75
CA GLY A 80 4.89 1.39 4.85
C GLY A 80 6.10 1.89 5.65
N SER A 81 7.34 1.68 5.19
CA SER A 81 8.52 2.07 5.98
C SER A 81 8.59 3.57 6.31
N GLY A 82 8.01 4.44 5.46
CA GLY A 82 7.88 5.87 5.77
C GLY A 82 6.90 6.12 6.93
N ASP A 83 5.84 5.33 7.02
CA ASP A 83 4.87 5.39 8.11
C ASP A 83 5.46 4.83 9.41
N VAL A 84 6.27 3.77 9.33
CA VAL A 84 7.05 3.25 10.47
C VAL A 84 7.96 4.36 11.03
N VAL A 85 8.75 5.00 10.17
CA VAL A 85 9.66 6.09 10.57
C VAL A 85 8.88 7.27 11.15
N THR A 86 7.79 7.67 10.50
CA THR A 86 6.92 8.77 10.98
C THR A 86 6.35 8.46 12.36
N LYS A 87 5.78 7.26 12.56
CA LYS A 87 5.20 6.84 13.84
C LYS A 87 6.22 6.89 14.97
N VAL A 88 7.42 6.36 14.76
CA VAL A 88 8.50 6.37 15.76
C VAL A 88 8.93 7.80 16.08
N LEU A 89 9.12 8.65 15.06
CA LEU A 89 9.54 10.05 15.26
C LEU A 89 8.45 10.89 15.94
N THR A 90 7.17 10.65 15.65
CA THR A 90 6.04 11.32 16.31
C THR A 90 6.03 11.00 17.81
N LEU A 91 6.12 9.72 18.19
CA LEU A 91 6.19 9.31 19.59
C LEU A 91 7.43 9.88 20.28
N ALA A 92 8.58 9.84 19.62
CA ALA A 92 9.82 10.40 20.15
C ALA A 92 9.74 11.93 20.34
N THR A 93 9.02 12.64 19.47
CA THR A 93 8.76 14.08 19.61
C THR A 93 7.82 14.36 20.78
N GLN A 94 6.75 13.57 20.93
CA GLN A 94 5.84 13.66 22.08
C GLN A 94 6.57 13.38 23.40
N LEU A 95 7.49 12.42 23.42
CA LEU A 95 8.34 12.13 24.57
C LEU A 95 9.25 13.32 24.90
N LYS A 96 9.91 13.91 23.89
CA LYS A 96 10.74 15.12 24.07
C LYS A 96 9.94 16.28 24.64
N ASN A 97 8.68 16.41 24.24
CA ASN A 97 7.77 17.47 24.70
C ASN A 97 7.08 17.14 26.03
N GLY A 98 7.30 15.95 26.60
CA GLY A 98 6.64 15.50 27.84
C GLY A 98 5.15 15.17 27.68
N THR A 99 4.65 15.06 26.45
CA THR A 99 3.24 14.70 26.16
C THR A 99 3.00 13.20 26.32
N VAL A 100 4.03 12.38 26.15
CA VAL A 100 3.96 10.93 26.36
C VAL A 100 5.12 10.49 27.26
N GLN A 101 4.89 9.48 28.09
CA GLN A 101 5.92 8.90 28.94
C GLN A 101 6.72 7.82 28.19
N ALA A 102 7.95 7.55 28.62
CA ALA A 102 8.80 6.56 27.97
C ALA A 102 8.21 5.14 28.04
N ASN A 103 7.51 4.79 29.12
CA ASN A 103 6.83 3.50 29.29
C ASN A 103 5.47 3.42 28.58
N ALA A 104 5.13 4.38 27.71
CA ALA A 104 3.86 4.34 27.00
C ALA A 104 3.80 3.11 26.07
N PRO A 105 2.68 2.37 26.06
CA PRO A 105 2.56 1.10 25.34
C PRO A 105 2.62 1.25 23.80
N ASP A 106 2.58 2.49 23.31
CA ASP A 106 2.63 2.76 21.88
C ASP A 106 4.02 2.61 21.27
N PHE A 107 5.08 2.77 22.08
CA PHE A 107 6.45 2.63 21.62
C PHE A 107 6.76 1.18 21.18
N PRO A 108 7.40 1.00 20.03
CA PRO A 108 7.87 -0.32 19.62
C PRO A 108 9.17 -0.69 20.32
N SER A 109 9.24 -1.93 20.82
CA SER A 109 10.47 -2.52 21.37
C SER A 109 11.44 -2.94 20.24
N ILE A 110 10.91 -3.36 19.08
CA ILE A 110 11.69 -3.65 17.86
C ILE A 110 11.11 -2.84 16.70
N VAL A 111 11.98 -2.24 15.90
CA VAL A 111 11.63 -1.59 14.64
C VAL A 111 12.28 -2.33 13.49
N SER A 112 11.61 -2.44 12.35
CA SER A 112 12.23 -2.86 11.09
C SER A 112 11.66 -2.03 9.94
N VAL A 113 12.54 -1.57 9.06
CA VAL A 113 12.15 -0.93 7.80
C VAL A 113 12.64 -1.79 6.64
N ASP A 114 11.99 -1.69 5.50
CA ASP A 114 12.23 -2.60 4.37
C ASP A 114 13.51 -2.24 3.58
N GLY A 115 14.33 -1.28 4.04
CA GLY A 115 15.56 -0.92 3.37
C GLY A 115 16.40 0.13 4.09
N ASP A 116 17.69 0.13 3.75
CA ASP A 116 18.73 0.92 4.42
C ASP A 116 18.54 2.44 4.27
N ILE A 117 17.80 2.92 3.25
CA ILE A 117 17.53 4.37 3.07
C ILE A 117 16.64 4.89 4.20
N TYR A 118 15.54 4.20 4.52
CA TYR A 118 14.68 4.61 5.63
C TYR A 118 15.34 4.39 6.99
N HIS A 119 16.22 3.38 7.13
CA HIS A 119 17.00 3.20 8.35
C HIS A 119 17.94 4.40 8.55
N SER A 120 18.65 4.82 7.50
CA SER A 120 19.48 6.03 7.51
C SER A 120 18.69 7.29 7.85
N GLN A 121 17.48 7.46 7.27
CA GLN A 121 16.58 8.58 7.61
C GLN A 121 16.14 8.56 9.08
N LEU A 122 15.84 7.38 9.63
CA LEU A 122 15.44 7.24 11.03
C LEU A 122 16.58 7.63 11.97
N ILE A 123 17.81 7.14 11.70
CA ILE A 123 19.00 7.53 12.46
C ILE A 123 19.20 9.04 12.41
N TYR A 124 19.19 9.61 11.20
CA TYR A 124 19.40 11.03 10.96
C TYR A 124 18.43 11.91 11.75
N ARG A 125 17.12 11.67 11.58
CA ARG A 125 16.08 12.48 12.23
C ARG A 125 16.02 12.26 13.73
N MET A 126 16.25 11.04 14.21
CA MET A 126 16.33 10.79 15.65
C MET A 126 17.52 11.51 16.28
N ASN A 127 18.68 11.56 15.62
CA ASN A 127 19.85 12.28 16.11
C ASN A 127 19.67 13.80 16.10
N GLN A 128 18.87 14.35 15.17
CA GLN A 128 18.45 15.75 15.23
C GLN A 128 17.53 16.02 16.43
N LEU A 129 16.62 15.07 16.72
CA LEU A 129 15.66 15.21 17.81
C LEU A 129 16.35 15.05 19.18
N PHE A 130 17.29 14.12 19.30
CA PHE A 130 18.06 13.82 20.52
C PHE A 130 19.58 13.77 20.23
N PRO A 131 20.24 14.93 20.09
CA PRO A 131 21.67 14.99 19.77
C PRO A 131 22.53 14.23 20.80
N GLY A 132 23.45 13.40 20.28
CA GLY A 132 24.41 12.65 21.09
C GLY A 132 23.88 11.37 21.76
N GLN A 133 22.56 11.16 21.78
CA GLN A 133 21.95 10.01 22.48
C GLN A 133 22.06 8.68 21.70
N LYS A 134 22.10 8.75 20.37
CA LYS A 134 22.20 7.56 19.48
C LYS A 134 21.16 6.48 19.80
N TYR A 135 19.90 6.89 19.96
CA TYR A 135 18.80 5.97 20.30
C TYR A 135 18.52 4.90 19.25
N ILE A 136 18.88 5.15 17.98
CA ILE A 136 18.71 4.19 16.89
C ILE A 136 20.11 3.67 16.51
N PRO A 137 20.35 2.35 16.56
CA PRO A 137 21.62 1.76 16.15
C PRO A 137 21.97 2.05 14.68
N GLU A 138 23.27 2.05 14.38
CA GLU A 138 23.77 2.14 13.01
C GLU A 138 23.30 0.92 12.18
N ILE A 139 23.28 1.09 10.85
CA ILE A 139 22.76 0.07 9.92
C ILE A 139 23.48 -1.27 10.09
N VAL A 140 24.80 -1.24 10.26
CA VAL A 140 25.64 -2.43 10.38
C VAL A 140 25.49 -3.16 11.72
N ASP A 141 25.04 -2.47 12.75
CA ASP A 141 24.84 -3.03 14.10
C ASP A 141 23.50 -3.78 14.20
N SER A 142 22.57 -3.47 13.29
CA SER A 142 21.24 -4.11 13.23
C SER A 142 21.30 -5.40 12.41
N PRO A 143 20.97 -6.57 12.99
CA PRO A 143 21.10 -7.84 12.30
C PRO A 143 20.09 -7.98 11.15
N LEU A 144 20.55 -8.54 10.03
CA LEU A 144 19.72 -8.82 8.87
C LEU A 144 18.75 -9.97 9.15
N LEU A 145 17.46 -9.74 8.91
CA LEU A 145 16.40 -10.73 9.07
C LEU A 145 16.06 -11.38 7.74
N ALA A 146 15.90 -10.56 6.70
CA ALA A 146 15.58 -10.99 5.36
C ALA A 146 15.97 -9.90 4.37
N TYR A 147 15.96 -10.21 3.08
CA TYR A 147 16.09 -9.19 2.04
C TYR A 147 15.34 -9.59 0.76
N SER A 148 15.06 -8.60 -0.08
CA SER A 148 14.56 -8.83 -1.43
C SER A 148 15.11 -7.77 -2.38
N PRO A 149 15.64 -8.12 -3.56
CA PRO A 149 16.01 -7.11 -4.55
C PRO A 149 14.81 -6.33 -5.05
N MET A 150 15.03 -5.06 -5.39
CA MET A 150 14.12 -4.26 -6.21
C MET A 150 14.23 -4.67 -7.68
N VAL A 151 13.08 -4.96 -8.29
CA VAL A 151 12.95 -5.43 -9.67
C VAL A 151 11.82 -4.71 -10.38
N PHE A 152 11.83 -4.76 -11.72
CA PHE A 152 10.62 -4.48 -12.48
C PHE A 152 9.81 -5.77 -12.60
N MET A 153 8.59 -5.76 -12.06
CA MET A 153 7.58 -6.79 -12.30
C MET A 153 6.83 -6.45 -13.57
N VAL A 154 6.84 -7.38 -14.53
CA VAL A 154 6.22 -7.22 -15.85
C VAL A 154 5.63 -8.54 -16.33
N GLN A 155 4.74 -8.51 -17.32
CA GLN A 155 4.30 -9.73 -17.99
C GLN A 155 5.42 -10.32 -18.86
N ALA A 156 5.44 -11.64 -19.00
CA ALA A 156 6.46 -12.38 -19.75
C ALA A 156 6.68 -11.85 -21.19
N ASN A 157 5.60 -11.41 -21.86
CA ASN A 157 5.64 -10.92 -23.24
C ASN A 157 6.39 -9.60 -23.46
N VAL A 158 6.72 -8.85 -22.40
CA VAL A 158 7.56 -7.63 -22.48
C VAL A 158 8.89 -7.79 -21.75
N ALA A 159 9.09 -8.86 -20.98
CA ALA A 159 10.24 -9.03 -20.10
C ALA A 159 11.58 -9.06 -20.86
N ASP A 160 11.64 -9.73 -22.01
CA ASP A 160 12.89 -9.93 -22.76
C ASP A 160 13.47 -8.63 -23.33
N GLY A 161 12.62 -7.73 -23.81
CA GLY A 161 13.06 -6.42 -24.30
C GLY A 161 13.67 -5.59 -23.18
N LEU A 162 13.02 -5.59 -22.02
CA LEU A 162 13.45 -4.85 -20.85
C LEU A 162 14.75 -5.39 -20.25
N ARG A 163 14.96 -6.72 -20.26
CA ARG A 163 16.24 -7.33 -19.83
C ARG A 163 17.43 -6.88 -20.67
N LYS A 164 17.21 -6.64 -21.96
CA LYS A 164 18.26 -6.21 -22.89
C LYS A 164 18.56 -4.72 -22.77
N THR A 165 17.65 -3.94 -22.18
CA THR A 165 17.83 -2.50 -21.97
C THR A 165 18.88 -2.23 -20.90
N PRO A 166 20.00 -1.53 -21.21
CA PRO A 166 21.06 -1.29 -20.24
C PRO A 166 20.62 -0.45 -19.03
N ASP A 167 19.76 0.53 -19.27
CA ASP A 167 19.20 1.40 -18.25
C ASP A 167 17.72 1.65 -18.52
N LEU A 168 16.88 0.99 -17.73
CA LEU A 168 15.43 1.04 -17.86
C LEU A 168 14.85 2.38 -17.43
N TYR A 169 15.35 2.99 -16.36
CA TYR A 169 14.81 4.28 -15.90
C TYR A 169 15.12 5.39 -16.89
N ASN A 170 16.32 5.37 -17.50
CA ASN A 170 16.65 6.33 -18.55
C ASN A 170 15.82 6.09 -19.82
N ALA A 171 15.57 4.84 -20.21
CA ALA A 171 14.67 4.52 -21.32
C ALA A 171 13.23 5.04 -21.07
N LEU A 172 12.76 4.96 -19.82
CA LEU A 172 11.46 5.49 -19.40
C LEU A 172 11.38 7.03 -19.47
N VAL A 173 12.46 7.77 -19.68
CA VAL A 173 12.38 9.22 -19.90
C VAL A 173 11.65 9.52 -21.22
N THR A 174 11.94 8.76 -22.28
CA THR A 174 11.43 9.05 -23.64
C THR A 174 10.45 8.02 -24.18
N ALA A 175 10.55 6.74 -23.78
CA ALA A 175 9.68 5.68 -24.28
C ALA A 175 8.21 5.93 -23.90
N LYS A 176 7.29 5.82 -24.86
CA LYS A 176 5.84 5.94 -24.62
C LYS A 176 5.16 4.58 -24.63
N THR A 177 5.69 3.66 -25.42
CA THR A 177 5.20 2.29 -25.59
C THR A 177 6.32 1.29 -25.35
N HIS A 178 5.96 0.03 -25.07
CA HIS A 178 6.95 -1.05 -24.97
C HIS A 178 7.73 -1.25 -26.28
N ARG A 179 7.15 -0.89 -27.44
CA ARG A 179 7.84 -0.88 -28.74
C ARG A 179 8.98 0.11 -28.85
N ASP A 180 8.91 1.23 -28.12
CA ASP A 180 10.00 2.21 -28.09
C ASP A 180 11.23 1.66 -27.35
N ILE A 181 11.05 0.63 -26.52
CA ILE A 181 12.13 -0.06 -25.81
C ILE A 181 12.61 -1.29 -26.58
N ASP A 182 11.68 -2.12 -27.08
CA ASP A 182 11.98 -3.28 -27.92
C ASP A 182 11.00 -3.33 -29.10
N PRO A 183 11.46 -3.18 -30.36
CA PRO A 183 10.59 -3.22 -31.55
C PRO A 183 9.73 -4.49 -31.69
N THR A 184 10.14 -5.59 -31.06
CA THR A 184 9.41 -6.88 -31.07
C THR A 184 8.31 -6.96 -30.01
N ALA A 185 8.31 -6.03 -29.04
CA ALA A 185 7.28 -5.96 -28.01
C ALA A 185 5.92 -5.52 -28.58
N PRO A 186 4.82 -5.75 -27.84
CA PRO A 186 3.51 -5.22 -28.19
C PRO A 186 3.52 -3.68 -28.28
N PRO A 187 2.70 -3.06 -29.17
CA PRO A 187 2.53 -1.62 -29.25
C PRO A 187 1.68 -1.06 -28.09
N GLN A 188 1.91 -1.55 -26.88
CA GLN A 188 1.16 -1.18 -25.68
C GLN A 188 1.79 0.05 -25.01
N PRO A 189 1.00 1.05 -24.58
CA PRO A 189 1.51 2.16 -23.76
C PRO A 189 2.18 1.67 -22.47
N ILE A 190 3.23 2.38 -22.05
CA ILE A 190 3.88 2.12 -20.77
C ILE A 190 3.06 2.75 -19.66
N HIS A 191 2.24 1.92 -19.02
CA HIS A 191 1.61 2.23 -17.75
C HIS A 191 2.53 1.72 -16.65
N TYR A 192 3.18 2.66 -15.95
CA TYR A 192 4.15 2.38 -14.91
C TYR A 192 3.52 2.58 -13.54
N VAL A 193 3.93 1.83 -12.52
CA VAL A 193 3.54 2.06 -11.13
C VAL A 193 4.70 1.81 -10.16
N HIS A 194 4.73 2.57 -9.08
CA HIS A 194 5.51 2.29 -7.89
C HIS A 194 4.77 2.85 -6.67
N THR A 195 5.20 2.48 -5.46
CA THR A 195 4.60 3.04 -4.26
C THR A 195 5.03 4.49 -4.05
N ALA A 196 4.27 5.27 -3.30
CA ALA A 196 4.68 6.62 -2.97
C ALA A 196 6.01 6.64 -2.18
N PRO A 197 7.01 7.42 -2.62
CA PRO A 197 8.31 7.52 -1.96
C PRO A 197 8.26 8.02 -0.51
N THR A 198 7.20 8.72 -0.13
CA THR A 198 7.02 9.27 1.22
C THR A 198 6.45 8.25 2.21
N ARG A 199 5.74 7.23 1.71
CA ARG A 199 5.06 6.23 2.54
C ARG A 199 5.78 4.89 2.55
N SER A 200 6.37 4.46 1.43
CA SER A 200 6.88 3.09 1.26
C SER A 200 8.28 3.01 0.66
N ASN A 201 9.06 2.05 1.18
CA ASN A 201 10.47 1.84 0.82
C ASN A 201 10.69 1.53 -0.66
N SER A 202 9.86 0.69 -1.30
CA SER A 202 10.02 0.41 -2.73
C SER A 202 9.92 1.68 -3.57
N GLY A 203 9.08 2.63 -3.15
CA GLY A 203 8.88 3.92 -3.80
C GLY A 203 10.10 4.81 -3.63
N LEU A 204 10.64 4.88 -2.41
CA LEU A 204 11.83 5.66 -2.12
C LEU A 204 13.06 5.11 -2.85
N GLN A 205 13.29 3.79 -2.80
CA GLN A 205 14.37 3.14 -3.53
C GLN A 205 14.23 3.33 -5.05
N THR A 206 13.00 3.27 -5.57
CA THR A 206 12.70 3.58 -6.98
C THR A 206 13.06 5.01 -7.33
N LEU A 207 12.65 5.99 -6.52
CA LEU A 207 12.94 7.40 -6.75
C LEU A 207 14.46 7.66 -6.77
N VAL A 208 15.19 7.10 -5.79
CA VAL A 208 16.65 7.22 -5.76
C VAL A 208 17.29 6.54 -6.97
N ALA A 209 16.82 5.35 -7.35
CA ALA A 209 17.32 4.64 -8.53
C ALA A 209 17.05 5.41 -9.85
N GLN A 210 15.93 6.13 -9.95
CA GLN A 210 15.66 7.03 -11.07
C GLN A 210 16.71 8.16 -11.13
N TYR A 211 17.01 8.82 -10.00
CA TYR A 211 18.05 9.86 -9.97
C TYR A 211 19.44 9.30 -10.29
N VAL A 212 19.81 8.12 -9.79
CA VAL A 212 21.06 7.44 -10.12
C VAL A 212 21.17 7.21 -11.62
N SER A 213 20.10 6.71 -12.24
CA SER A 213 20.02 6.45 -13.67
C SER A 213 20.22 7.73 -14.50
N VAL A 214 19.42 8.77 -14.26
CA VAL A 214 19.43 9.97 -15.12
C VAL A 214 20.64 10.86 -14.89
N SER A 215 21.27 10.78 -13.70
CA SER A 215 22.48 11.54 -13.37
C SER A 215 23.78 10.79 -13.70
N LEU A 216 23.71 9.47 -13.87
CA LEU A 216 24.85 8.57 -13.98
C LEU A 216 25.81 8.62 -12.77
N LYS A 217 25.32 9.11 -11.62
CA LYS A 217 26.08 9.17 -10.36
C LYS A 217 25.64 8.06 -9.43
N ARG A 218 26.59 7.52 -8.65
CA ARG A 218 26.23 6.62 -7.54
C ARG A 218 25.46 7.40 -6.45
N PRO A 219 24.57 6.76 -5.68
CA PRO A 219 23.79 7.42 -4.64
C PRO A 219 24.62 8.29 -3.69
N GLU A 220 25.80 7.80 -3.29
CA GLU A 220 26.69 8.45 -2.33
C GLU A 220 27.33 9.74 -2.90
N GLN A 221 27.27 9.93 -4.22
CA GLN A 221 27.79 11.09 -4.95
C GLN A 221 26.69 12.08 -5.35
N LEU A 222 25.41 11.73 -5.15
CA LEU A 222 24.30 12.62 -5.44
C LEU A 222 24.30 13.79 -4.46
N THR A 223 23.96 14.96 -4.98
CA THR A 223 23.85 16.21 -4.22
C THR A 223 22.45 16.79 -4.33
N THR A 224 22.11 17.76 -3.49
CA THR A 224 20.85 18.50 -3.61
C THR A 224 20.75 19.32 -4.90
N ALA A 225 21.88 19.71 -5.50
CA ALA A 225 21.92 20.35 -6.82
C ALA A 225 21.53 19.37 -7.94
N ASP A 226 21.96 18.11 -7.85
CA ASP A 226 21.55 17.06 -8.80
C ASP A 226 20.03 16.84 -8.78
N VAL A 227 19.41 16.92 -7.60
CA VAL A 227 17.95 16.81 -7.46
C VAL A 227 17.23 17.87 -8.29
N GLN A 228 17.72 19.11 -8.28
CA GLN A 228 17.14 20.20 -9.08
C GLN A 228 17.45 20.01 -10.57
N GLN A 229 18.69 19.67 -10.91
CA GLN A 229 19.15 19.51 -12.29
C GLN A 229 18.38 18.43 -13.06
N PHE A 230 18.09 17.29 -12.41
CA PHE A 230 17.47 16.13 -13.05
C PHE A 230 15.96 16.00 -12.81
N GLN A 231 15.36 16.96 -12.10
CA GLN A 231 13.93 17.01 -11.85
C GLN A 231 13.07 16.85 -13.14
N PRO A 232 13.41 17.46 -14.30
CA PRO A 232 12.61 17.29 -15.52
C PRO A 232 12.54 15.83 -16.00
N GLN A 233 13.65 15.09 -15.93
CA GLN A 233 13.69 13.68 -16.31
C GLN A 233 12.86 12.82 -15.35
N ILE A 234 12.92 13.11 -14.05
CA ILE A 234 12.07 12.45 -13.06
C ILE A 234 10.59 12.72 -13.38
N GLN A 235 10.20 13.97 -13.68
CA GLN A 235 8.83 14.29 -14.12
C GLN A 235 8.39 13.49 -15.34
N GLN A 236 9.28 13.31 -16.33
CA GLN A 236 8.96 12.51 -17.53
C GLN A 236 8.71 11.04 -17.20
N ILE A 237 9.46 10.46 -16.27
CA ILE A 237 9.21 9.10 -15.78
C ILE A 237 7.89 9.05 -14.99
N GLN A 238 7.69 9.99 -14.06
CA GLN A 238 6.50 10.05 -13.19
C GLN A 238 5.20 10.33 -13.97
N SER A 239 5.28 10.97 -15.14
CA SER A 239 4.12 11.17 -16.03
C SER A 239 3.47 9.85 -16.49
N LYS A 240 4.22 8.75 -16.49
CA LYS A 240 3.76 7.40 -16.87
C LYS A 240 3.07 6.67 -15.72
N ILE A 241 3.11 7.25 -14.51
CA ILE A 241 2.44 6.68 -13.36
C ILE A 241 0.93 6.72 -13.58
N THR A 242 0.29 5.57 -13.44
CA THR A 242 -1.18 5.47 -13.46
C THR A 242 -1.77 5.63 -12.08
N ARG A 243 -1.03 5.17 -11.05
CA ARG A 243 -1.38 5.30 -9.63
C ARG A 243 -0.15 5.06 -8.76
N TYR A 244 -0.01 5.78 -7.67
CA TYR A 244 0.95 5.41 -6.62
C TYR A 244 0.32 4.40 -5.67
N GLY A 245 1.12 3.50 -5.10
CA GLY A 245 0.66 2.59 -4.05
C GLY A 245 1.08 3.05 -2.65
N VAL A 246 0.28 2.78 -1.62
CA VAL A 246 0.68 3.00 -0.21
C VAL A 246 1.58 1.90 0.34
N SER A 247 1.49 0.68 -0.22
CA SER A 247 2.36 -0.46 0.11
C SER A 247 2.72 -1.25 -1.13
N THR A 248 3.87 -1.92 -1.12
CA THR A 248 4.36 -2.68 -2.29
C THR A 248 3.50 -3.91 -2.54
N ASN A 249 3.07 -4.57 -1.45
CA ASN A 249 2.23 -5.76 -1.53
C ASN A 249 0.84 -5.44 -2.10
N SER A 250 0.20 -4.34 -1.66
CA SER A 250 -1.10 -3.94 -2.23
C SER A 250 -0.98 -3.51 -3.69
N LEU A 251 0.11 -2.82 -4.05
CA LEU A 251 0.36 -2.41 -5.43
C LEU A 251 0.56 -3.60 -6.38
N ALA A 252 1.37 -4.59 -5.98
CA ALA A 252 1.59 -5.80 -6.79
C ALA A 252 0.30 -6.62 -6.95
N LYS A 253 -0.49 -6.77 -5.88
CA LYS A 253 -1.82 -7.42 -5.95
C LYS A 253 -2.77 -6.67 -6.89
N ALA A 254 -2.77 -5.33 -6.86
CA ALA A 254 -3.57 -4.51 -7.76
C ALA A 254 -3.15 -4.69 -9.23
N MET A 255 -1.85 -4.79 -9.51
CA MET A 255 -1.35 -5.10 -10.86
C MET A 255 -1.85 -6.46 -11.36
N VAL A 256 -1.79 -7.50 -10.52
CA VAL A 256 -2.28 -8.84 -10.87
C VAL A 256 -3.80 -8.82 -11.11
N LYS A 257 -4.55 -8.16 -10.22
CA LYS A 257 -6.03 -8.09 -10.27
C LYS A 257 -6.53 -7.32 -11.50
N ASN A 258 -5.93 -6.17 -11.79
CA ASN A 258 -6.43 -5.24 -12.79
C ASN A 258 -5.76 -5.39 -14.16
N GLY A 259 -4.66 -6.16 -14.23
CA GLY A 259 -4.00 -6.52 -15.49
C GLY A 259 -3.15 -5.42 -16.14
N PRO A 260 -2.62 -5.68 -17.34
CA PRO A 260 -1.56 -4.89 -17.96
C PRO A 260 -2.01 -3.50 -18.44
N PHE A 261 -3.31 -3.31 -18.66
CA PHE A 261 -3.86 -1.99 -18.97
C PHE A 261 -3.88 -1.08 -17.75
N TRP A 262 -4.04 -1.63 -16.54
CA TRP A 262 -3.91 -0.87 -15.31
C TRP A 262 -2.45 -0.50 -15.03
N ALA A 263 -1.57 -1.50 -15.06
CA ALA A 263 -0.12 -1.30 -15.03
C ALA A 263 0.57 -2.38 -15.86
N SER A 264 1.38 -1.95 -16.82
CA SER A 264 2.19 -2.82 -17.68
C SER A 264 3.56 -3.13 -17.07
N MET A 265 4.00 -2.29 -16.13
CA MET A 265 5.28 -2.40 -15.45
C MET A 265 5.17 -1.83 -14.04
N ALA A 266 5.70 -2.54 -13.05
CA ALA A 266 5.75 -2.08 -11.66
C ALA A 266 7.17 -2.18 -11.10
N SER A 267 7.60 -1.19 -10.33
CA SER A 267 8.83 -1.28 -9.53
C SER A 267 8.49 -1.79 -8.12
N VAL A 268 8.88 -3.03 -7.84
CA VAL A 268 8.47 -3.79 -6.64
C VAL A 268 9.62 -4.68 -6.16
N TYR A 269 9.38 -5.46 -5.11
CA TYR A 269 10.32 -6.47 -4.64
C TYR A 269 10.23 -7.76 -5.46
N GLU A 270 11.34 -8.49 -5.60
CA GLU A 270 11.36 -9.87 -6.12
C GLU A 270 10.34 -10.78 -5.42
N SER A 271 10.19 -10.66 -4.09
CA SER A 271 9.18 -11.39 -3.33
C SER A 271 7.75 -11.12 -3.81
N SER A 272 7.46 -9.91 -4.31
CA SER A 272 6.15 -9.57 -4.88
C SER A 272 5.88 -10.31 -6.20
N VAL A 273 6.92 -10.57 -7.01
CA VAL A 273 6.81 -11.38 -8.24
C VAL A 273 6.50 -12.84 -7.90
N ILE A 274 7.20 -13.39 -6.90
CA ILE A 274 6.94 -14.75 -6.39
C ILE A 274 5.50 -14.85 -5.87
N ALA A 275 5.06 -13.88 -5.08
CA ALA A 275 3.70 -13.86 -4.53
C ALA A 275 2.63 -13.75 -5.63
N ALA A 276 2.86 -12.95 -6.66
CA ALA A 276 1.98 -12.83 -7.81
C ALA A 276 1.85 -14.17 -8.55
N ASN A 277 2.97 -14.85 -8.82
CA ASN A 277 2.99 -16.12 -9.52
C ASN A 277 2.47 -17.30 -8.67
N SER A 278 2.51 -17.20 -7.34
CA SER A 278 2.02 -18.23 -6.42
C SER A 278 0.49 -18.41 -6.45
N HIS A 279 -0.25 -17.44 -6.99
CA HIS A 279 -1.72 -17.42 -6.97
C HIS A 279 -2.33 -17.31 -8.38
N LEU A 280 -1.54 -17.56 -9.44
CA LEU A 280 -2.05 -17.48 -10.80
C LEU A 280 -3.07 -18.57 -11.09
N GLN A 281 -4.17 -18.18 -11.70
CA GLN A 281 -5.17 -19.11 -12.22
C GLN A 281 -4.68 -19.72 -13.55
N PRO A 282 -5.10 -20.95 -13.90
CA PRO A 282 -4.79 -21.54 -15.19
C PRO A 282 -5.13 -20.61 -16.36
N GLY A 283 -4.18 -20.39 -17.27
CA GLY A 283 -4.33 -19.51 -18.43
C GLY A 283 -3.98 -18.04 -18.21
N GLN A 284 -3.70 -17.61 -16.97
CA GLN A 284 -3.16 -16.27 -16.72
C GLN A 284 -1.69 -16.19 -17.15
N GLN A 285 -1.30 -15.06 -17.76
CA GLN A 285 0.10 -14.80 -18.08
C GLN A 285 0.92 -14.64 -16.80
N ARG A 286 2.12 -15.25 -16.82
CA ARG A 286 3.07 -15.14 -15.71
C ARG A 286 3.72 -13.75 -15.69
N PHE A 287 4.08 -13.35 -14.48
CA PHE A 287 4.94 -12.18 -14.27
C PHE A 287 6.40 -12.61 -14.17
N GLU A 288 7.30 -11.75 -14.61
CA GLU A 288 8.73 -11.97 -14.53
C GLU A 288 9.40 -10.78 -13.86
N ALA A 289 10.41 -11.08 -13.04
CA ALA A 289 11.31 -10.11 -12.46
C ALA A 289 12.38 -9.75 -13.50
N VAL A 290 12.41 -8.48 -13.88
CA VAL A 290 13.51 -7.89 -14.65
C VAL A 290 14.41 -7.14 -13.67
N TYR A 291 15.62 -7.66 -13.47
CA TYR A 291 16.61 -7.10 -12.55
C TYR A 291 17.38 -5.99 -13.26
N PRO A 292 17.31 -4.73 -12.78
CA PRO A 292 18.16 -3.68 -13.32
C PRO A 292 19.64 -3.99 -13.10
N LYS A 293 20.52 -3.50 -13.97
CA LYS A 293 21.98 -3.67 -13.81
C LYS A 293 22.50 -3.11 -12.49
N ALA A 294 21.91 -2.02 -12.02
CA ALA A 294 22.15 -1.41 -10.72
C ALA A 294 20.80 -1.19 -10.02
N THR A 295 20.62 -1.74 -8.82
CA THR A 295 19.36 -1.66 -8.06
C THR A 295 19.64 -1.80 -6.56
N PHE A 296 18.63 -1.55 -5.73
CA PHE A 296 18.74 -1.76 -4.29
C PHE A 296 18.48 -3.23 -3.92
N THR A 297 19.29 -3.74 -2.99
CA THR A 297 18.90 -4.88 -2.16
C THR A 297 18.14 -4.33 -0.96
N SER A 298 16.83 -4.58 -0.89
CA SER A 298 15.96 -4.10 0.19
C SER A 298 16.21 -4.96 1.43
N ASN A 299 17.19 -4.56 2.24
CA ASN A 299 17.59 -5.23 3.46
C ASN A 299 16.61 -4.92 4.60
N MET A 300 16.00 -5.96 5.18
CA MET A 300 15.13 -5.83 6.35
C MET A 300 15.90 -6.24 7.60
N ARG A 301 16.23 -5.27 8.45
CA ARG A 301 17.05 -5.46 9.66
C ARG A 301 16.21 -5.30 10.92
N ALA A 302 16.55 -6.02 11.99
CA ALA A 302 15.99 -5.77 13.31
C ALA A 302 16.72 -4.61 13.97
N ILE A 303 16.03 -3.48 14.12
CA ILE A 303 16.49 -2.30 14.83
C ILE A 303 15.97 -2.44 16.27
N LEU A 304 16.86 -2.63 17.22
CA LEU A 304 16.56 -2.62 18.65
C LEU A 304 16.98 -1.26 19.22
N PRO A 305 16.06 -0.32 19.47
CA PRO A 305 16.42 1.00 19.96
C PRO A 305 17.17 0.95 21.29
N ASN A 306 18.23 1.74 21.43
CA ASN A 306 18.91 1.99 22.70
C ASN A 306 18.31 3.24 23.35
N ALA A 307 17.05 3.17 23.74
CA ALA A 307 16.24 4.33 24.06
C ALA A 307 15.46 4.13 25.37
N PRO A 308 15.09 5.22 26.08
CA PRO A 308 14.43 5.11 27.39
C PRO A 308 13.05 4.43 27.35
N TRP A 309 12.45 4.30 26.17
CA TRP A 309 11.16 3.60 26.00
C TRP A 309 11.28 2.09 25.81
N VAL A 310 12.50 1.55 25.72
CA VAL A 310 12.73 0.10 25.70
C VAL A 310 13.28 -0.29 27.06
N SER A 311 12.44 -0.91 27.89
CA SER A 311 12.84 -1.40 29.21
C SER A 311 13.84 -2.57 29.11
N ALA A 312 14.49 -2.91 30.23
CA ALA A 312 15.41 -4.05 30.28
C ALA A 312 14.72 -5.38 29.92
N ASP A 313 13.50 -5.58 30.43
CA ASP A 313 12.68 -6.76 30.16
C ASP A 313 12.26 -6.83 28.68
N GLU A 314 11.86 -5.71 28.07
CA GLU A 314 11.58 -5.65 26.63
C GLU A 314 12.82 -5.90 25.78
N LYS A 315 13.97 -5.37 26.20
CA LYS A 315 15.23 -5.59 25.51
C LYS A 315 15.61 -7.07 25.52
N GLU A 316 15.52 -7.74 26.67
CA GLU A 316 15.79 -9.18 26.79
C GLU A 316 14.82 -9.99 25.91
N ALA A 317 13.52 -9.70 25.99
CA ALA A 317 12.52 -10.37 25.16
C ALA A 317 12.76 -10.15 23.65
N ALA A 318 13.12 -8.92 23.27
CA ALA A 318 13.42 -8.56 21.90
C ALA A 318 14.66 -9.30 21.38
N GLU A 319 15.74 -9.38 22.16
CA GLU A 319 16.95 -10.13 21.81
C GLU A 319 16.67 -11.62 21.60
N LYS A 320 15.87 -12.25 22.48
CA LYS A 320 15.43 -13.64 22.33
C LYS A 320 14.63 -13.85 21.04
N PHE A 321 13.70 -12.93 20.72
CA PHE A 321 12.92 -13.03 19.49
C PHE A 321 13.75 -12.77 18.23
N ILE A 322 14.67 -11.80 18.24
CA ILE A 322 15.60 -11.55 17.12
C ILE A 322 16.47 -12.78 16.87
N ALA A 323 16.89 -13.49 17.91
CA ALA A 323 17.62 -14.75 17.77
C ALA A 323 16.75 -15.83 17.10
N ASP A 324 15.48 -15.99 17.50
CA ASP A 324 14.55 -16.93 16.84
C ASP A 324 14.32 -16.56 15.38
N LEU A 325 14.08 -15.27 15.06
CA LEU A 325 13.89 -14.80 13.69
C LEU A 325 15.05 -15.19 12.77
N ARG A 326 16.26 -15.27 13.32
CA ARG A 326 17.50 -15.65 12.59
C ARG A 326 17.80 -17.15 12.68
N SER A 327 17.00 -17.93 13.38
CA SER A 327 17.16 -19.38 13.40
C SER A 327 16.91 -19.96 12.00
N PRO A 328 17.64 -21.02 11.57
CA PRO A 328 17.39 -21.66 10.30
C PRO A 328 15.96 -22.17 10.12
N GLU A 329 15.29 -22.55 11.23
CA GLU A 329 13.91 -22.99 11.20
C GLU A 329 12.94 -21.85 10.87
N THR A 330 13.04 -20.72 11.59
CA THR A 330 12.18 -19.56 11.35
C THR A 330 12.50 -18.90 10.00
N GLN A 331 13.76 -18.91 9.55
CA GLN A 331 14.16 -18.41 8.22
C GLN A 331 13.51 -19.17 7.05
N LYS A 332 13.02 -20.41 7.25
CA LYS A 332 12.21 -21.10 6.23
C LYS A 332 10.91 -20.35 5.92
N ILE A 333 10.30 -19.71 6.93
CA ILE A 333 9.11 -18.87 6.75
C ILE A 333 9.43 -17.72 5.79
N ALA A 334 10.60 -17.09 5.91
CA ALA A 334 11.02 -16.03 4.99
C ALA A 334 11.12 -16.57 3.55
N THR A 335 11.78 -17.72 3.36
CA THR A 335 11.92 -18.32 2.02
C THR A 335 10.59 -18.77 1.41
N ASP A 336 9.65 -19.28 2.23
CA ASP A 336 8.32 -19.68 1.78
C ASP A 336 7.45 -18.48 1.35
N LEU A 337 7.73 -17.31 1.93
CA LEU A 337 7.13 -16.02 1.55
C LEU A 337 7.86 -15.35 0.37
N GLY A 338 8.91 -15.97 -0.18
CA GLY A 338 9.68 -15.41 -1.29
C GLY A 338 10.69 -14.32 -0.87
N LEU A 339 10.97 -14.19 0.43
CA LEU A 339 12.06 -13.35 0.93
C LEU A 339 13.36 -14.15 0.98
N ARG A 340 14.48 -13.54 0.59
CA ARG A 340 15.79 -14.18 0.71
C ARG A 340 16.20 -14.17 2.19
N PRO A 341 16.80 -15.27 2.70
CA PRO A 341 17.08 -15.41 4.12
C PRO A 341 18.21 -14.47 4.54
N GLY A 342 18.03 -13.77 5.66
CA GLY A 342 19.06 -12.91 6.25
C GLY A 342 20.17 -13.68 6.97
N THR A 343 19.96 -14.98 7.20
CA THR A 343 20.93 -15.86 7.87
C THR A 343 21.74 -16.67 6.85
N PRO A 344 23.09 -16.55 6.85
CA PRO A 344 23.94 -17.34 5.95
C PRO A 344 23.73 -18.84 6.10
N GLY A 345 23.80 -19.58 4.99
CA GLY A 345 23.67 -21.04 4.96
C GLY A 345 22.24 -21.57 4.88
N VAL A 346 21.21 -20.73 5.03
CA VAL A 346 19.83 -21.13 4.75
C VAL A 346 19.60 -21.18 3.24
N SER A 347 19.14 -22.33 2.72
CA SER A 347 18.87 -22.52 1.30
C SER A 347 17.72 -21.63 0.83
N LEU A 348 17.81 -21.14 -0.41
CA LEU A 348 16.63 -20.62 -1.11
C LEU A 348 15.63 -21.77 -1.30
N GLY A 349 14.36 -21.50 -1.01
CA GLY A 349 13.26 -22.45 -1.23
C GLY A 349 12.98 -22.66 -2.73
N THR A 350 12.10 -23.62 -3.06
CA THR A 350 11.75 -23.97 -4.45
C THR A 350 11.10 -22.83 -5.24
N LYS A 351 10.55 -21.84 -4.53
CA LYS A 351 9.94 -20.63 -5.13
C LYS A 351 10.94 -19.69 -5.78
N PHE A 352 12.24 -19.83 -5.53
CA PHE A 352 13.26 -19.04 -6.21
C PHE A 352 13.65 -19.69 -7.54
N SER A 353 12.75 -19.65 -8.51
CA SER A 353 12.93 -20.28 -9.82
C SER A 353 12.25 -19.51 -10.94
N GLN A 354 12.59 -19.87 -12.19
CA GLN A 354 11.95 -19.31 -13.38
C GLN A 354 10.43 -19.59 -13.40
N GLU A 355 9.98 -20.67 -12.78
CA GLU A 355 8.55 -20.98 -12.65
C GLU A 355 7.79 -19.88 -11.91
N PHE A 356 8.42 -19.32 -10.87
CA PHE A 356 7.90 -18.19 -10.10
C PHE A 356 8.40 -16.83 -10.63
N GLY A 357 8.95 -16.80 -11.84
CA GLY A 357 9.33 -15.58 -12.55
C GLY A 357 10.61 -14.92 -12.06
N VAL A 358 11.45 -15.62 -11.27
CA VAL A 358 12.64 -15.03 -10.64
C VAL A 358 13.92 -15.81 -10.93
N ASN A 359 15.07 -15.16 -10.77
CA ASN A 359 16.38 -15.78 -10.92
C ASN A 359 17.05 -15.96 -9.55
N PRO A 360 17.24 -17.19 -9.05
CA PRO A 360 17.88 -17.43 -7.75
C PRO A 360 19.33 -16.88 -7.70
N GLN A 361 20.00 -16.83 -8.86
CA GLN A 361 21.38 -16.39 -9.02
C GLN A 361 21.48 -15.03 -9.74
N ALA A 362 20.48 -14.17 -9.56
CA ALA A 362 20.49 -12.82 -10.11
C ALA A 362 21.76 -12.05 -9.70
N LYS A 363 22.38 -11.35 -10.65
CA LYS A 363 23.54 -10.49 -10.43
C LYS A 363 23.21 -9.07 -10.84
N TYR A 364 23.46 -8.13 -9.94
CA TYR A 364 23.27 -6.69 -10.14
C TYR A 364 24.22 -5.93 -9.21
N ASP A 365 24.58 -4.71 -9.57
CA ASP A 365 25.30 -3.78 -8.69
C ASP A 365 24.33 -3.28 -7.61
N SER A 366 24.61 -3.61 -6.34
CA SER A 366 23.76 -3.19 -5.23
C SER A 366 24.08 -1.74 -4.86
N LEU A 367 23.07 -0.89 -5.00
CA LEU A 367 23.14 0.51 -4.59
C LEU A 367 23.13 0.64 -3.06
N ARG A 368 23.79 1.69 -2.55
CA ARG A 368 23.77 2.07 -1.13
C ARG A 368 22.94 3.34 -0.90
N PRO A 369 22.55 3.66 0.34
CA PRO A 369 21.83 4.90 0.61
C PRO A 369 22.61 6.16 0.21
N PRO A 370 21.96 7.18 -0.36
CA PRO A 370 22.54 8.51 -0.50
C PRO A 370 22.57 9.24 0.87
N GLN A 371 23.16 10.43 0.92
CA GLN A 371 23.14 11.26 2.13
C GLN A 371 21.70 11.61 2.54
N PRO A 372 21.38 11.64 3.86
CA PRO A 372 20.01 11.88 4.32
C PRO A 372 19.36 13.16 3.78
N GLU A 373 20.11 14.25 3.71
CA GLU A 373 19.64 15.56 3.21
C GLU A 373 19.27 15.50 1.73
N VAL A 374 19.97 14.66 0.96
CA VAL A 374 19.69 14.45 -0.47
C VAL A 374 18.40 13.67 -0.64
N VAL A 375 18.13 12.68 0.22
CA VAL A 375 16.83 11.98 0.26
C VAL A 375 15.71 12.96 0.57
N GLU A 376 15.86 13.85 1.55
CA GLU A 376 14.84 14.83 1.90
C GLU A 376 14.57 15.79 0.73
N ALA A 377 15.62 16.25 0.03
CA ALA A 377 15.47 17.04 -1.18
C ALA A 377 14.74 16.28 -2.29
N MET A 378 15.03 14.99 -2.50
CA MET A 378 14.34 14.16 -3.48
C MET A 378 12.86 13.97 -3.14
N LEU A 379 12.53 13.69 -1.88
CA LEU A 379 11.15 13.54 -1.42
C LEU A 379 10.36 14.83 -1.60
N LYS A 380 10.95 15.98 -1.22
CA LYS A 380 10.36 17.30 -1.43
C LYS A 380 10.13 17.59 -2.91
N SER A 381 11.16 17.42 -3.74
CA SER A 381 11.07 17.60 -5.20
C SER A 381 10.00 16.68 -5.82
N TRP A 382 9.88 15.45 -5.34
CA TRP A 382 8.82 14.54 -5.76
C TRP A 382 7.44 15.09 -5.38
N GLN A 383 7.19 15.42 -4.12
CA GLN A 383 5.87 15.91 -3.66
C GLN A 383 5.44 17.20 -4.38
N GLU A 384 6.35 18.18 -4.49
CA GLU A 384 6.02 19.51 -5.02
C GLU A 384 5.97 19.52 -6.56
N VAL A 385 6.80 18.70 -7.21
CA VAL A 385 7.12 18.89 -8.62
C VAL A 385 6.99 17.61 -9.46
N ALA A 386 7.47 16.46 -9.00
CA ALA A 386 7.46 15.25 -9.83
C ALA A 386 6.18 14.40 -9.75
N LYS A 387 5.49 14.39 -8.60
CA LYS A 387 4.22 13.70 -8.40
C LYS A 387 3.24 14.16 -9.47
N LYS A 388 2.60 13.19 -10.11
CA LYS A 388 1.61 13.43 -11.17
C LYS A 388 0.41 14.15 -10.55
N ALA A 389 -0.15 15.12 -11.27
CA ALA A 389 -1.32 15.85 -10.80
C ALA A 389 -2.53 14.92 -10.67
N SER A 390 -3.51 15.28 -9.84
CA SER A 390 -4.78 14.56 -9.74
C SER A 390 -5.99 15.48 -9.87
N LEU A 391 -7.07 14.94 -10.42
CA LEU A 391 -8.40 15.52 -10.42
C LEU A 391 -9.39 14.46 -9.90
N VAL A 392 -9.86 14.65 -8.68
CA VAL A 392 -10.75 13.70 -7.99
C VAL A 392 -12.15 14.29 -7.85
N VAL A 393 -13.17 13.61 -8.36
CA VAL A 393 -14.55 13.98 -8.08
C VAL A 393 -14.97 13.30 -6.79
N VAL A 394 -15.26 14.08 -5.76
CA VAL A 394 -15.73 13.59 -4.46
C VAL A 394 -17.24 13.74 -4.42
N VAL A 395 -17.94 12.62 -4.41
CA VAL A 395 -19.40 12.51 -4.36
C VAL A 395 -19.78 12.25 -2.91
N VAL A 396 -20.48 13.20 -2.30
CA VAL A 396 -20.84 13.20 -0.87
C VAL A 396 -22.33 13.01 -0.74
N ASP A 397 -22.72 11.96 -0.03
CA ASP A 397 -24.09 11.66 0.32
C ASP A 397 -24.56 12.61 1.43
N SER A 398 -25.67 13.30 1.21
CA SER A 398 -26.38 14.09 2.21
C SER A 398 -27.82 13.61 2.41
N SER A 399 -28.11 12.37 2.05
CA SER A 399 -29.43 11.76 2.26
C SER A 399 -29.84 11.73 3.74
N GLY A 400 -31.13 11.52 4.00
CA GLY A 400 -31.66 11.52 5.37
C GLY A 400 -30.97 10.52 6.31
N SER A 401 -30.40 9.42 5.80
CA SER A 401 -29.65 8.43 6.60
C SER A 401 -28.35 8.98 7.17
N MET A 402 -27.74 9.97 6.51
CA MET A 402 -26.51 10.63 6.93
C MET A 402 -26.68 11.55 8.16
N ALA A 403 -27.91 11.71 8.67
CA ALA A 403 -28.20 12.50 9.86
C ALA A 403 -27.45 12.00 11.11
N GLY A 404 -27.40 12.84 12.15
CA GLY A 404 -26.67 12.53 13.38
C GLY A 404 -25.16 12.70 13.20
N GLU A 405 -24.37 11.71 13.58
CA GLU A 405 -22.90 11.81 13.63
C GLU A 405 -22.21 11.52 12.29
N LYS A 406 -22.92 10.92 11.32
CA LYS A 406 -22.33 10.45 10.05
C LYS A 406 -21.93 11.59 9.13
N LEU A 407 -22.83 12.53 8.85
CA LEU A 407 -22.52 13.70 8.01
C LEU A 407 -21.42 14.58 8.63
N PRO A 408 -21.45 14.91 9.94
CA PRO A 408 -20.32 15.60 10.59
C PRO A 408 -18.98 14.85 10.47
N ALA A 409 -18.97 13.53 10.61
CA ALA A 409 -17.75 12.73 10.43
C ALA A 409 -17.24 12.81 8.98
N ALA A 410 -18.13 12.78 7.98
CA ALA A 410 -17.79 12.96 6.59
C ALA A 410 -17.26 14.37 6.28
N GLN A 411 -17.92 15.41 6.81
CA GLN A 411 -17.47 16.81 6.71
C GLN A 411 -16.07 16.98 7.31
N ASN A 412 -15.81 16.46 8.52
CA ASN A 412 -14.49 16.55 9.16
C ASN A 412 -13.39 15.84 8.35
N THR A 413 -13.71 14.68 7.81
CA THR A 413 -12.82 13.90 6.96
C THR A 413 -12.45 14.67 5.69
N LEU A 414 -13.43 15.28 5.03
CA LEU A 414 -13.22 16.07 3.81
C LEU A 414 -12.55 17.43 4.10
N ASN A 415 -12.80 18.04 5.26
CA ASN A 415 -12.08 19.22 5.72
C ASN A 415 -10.58 18.92 5.78
N ASN A 416 -10.19 17.77 6.35
CA ASN A 416 -8.80 17.33 6.39
C ASN A 416 -8.24 17.08 4.98
N TYR A 417 -9.02 16.49 4.07
CA TYR A 417 -8.61 16.34 2.67
C TYR A 417 -8.30 17.71 2.04
N ILE A 418 -9.26 18.64 2.09
CA ILE A 418 -9.15 19.97 1.46
C ILE A 418 -7.96 20.74 2.02
N ASN A 419 -7.75 20.71 3.34
CA ASN A 419 -6.66 21.40 3.99
C ASN A 419 -5.28 20.87 3.56
N ASN A 420 -5.19 19.58 3.25
CA ASN A 420 -3.97 18.90 2.85
C ASN A 420 -3.79 18.77 1.31
N LEU A 421 -4.64 19.41 0.50
CA LEU A 421 -4.46 19.42 -0.96
C LEU A 421 -3.12 20.01 -1.36
N GLY A 422 -2.38 19.26 -2.16
CA GLY A 422 -1.14 19.67 -2.80
C GLY A 422 -1.36 20.72 -3.90
N PRO A 423 -0.30 21.42 -4.34
CA PRO A 423 -0.40 22.54 -5.29
C PRO A 423 -0.87 22.14 -6.69
N LYS A 424 -0.81 20.86 -7.06
CA LYS A 424 -1.22 20.33 -8.37
C LYS A 424 -2.55 19.57 -8.34
N GLU A 425 -3.08 19.36 -7.14
CA GLU A 425 -4.25 18.54 -6.89
C GLU A 425 -5.51 19.41 -6.99
N GLN A 426 -6.54 18.84 -7.59
CA GLN A 426 -7.86 19.44 -7.67
C GLN A 426 -8.91 18.41 -7.28
N ILE A 427 -9.96 18.89 -6.61
CA ILE A 427 -11.14 18.08 -6.37
C ILE A 427 -12.39 18.80 -6.88
N ALA A 428 -13.38 18.02 -7.31
CA ALA A 428 -14.72 18.52 -7.61
C ALA A 428 -15.67 17.90 -6.59
N LEU A 429 -16.26 18.72 -5.72
CA LEU A 429 -17.22 18.26 -4.72
C LEU A 429 -18.61 18.22 -5.33
N ILE A 430 -19.31 17.09 -5.21
CA ILE A 430 -20.70 16.89 -5.65
C ILE A 430 -21.50 16.42 -4.45
N ASP A 431 -22.58 17.13 -4.14
CA ASP A 431 -23.54 16.75 -3.11
C ASP A 431 -24.72 16.02 -3.78
N PHE A 432 -25.17 14.93 -3.18
CA PHE A 432 -26.36 14.21 -3.66
C PHE A 432 -27.25 13.68 -2.53
N ASP A 433 -28.55 13.67 -2.82
CA ASP A 433 -29.62 13.02 -2.07
C ASP A 433 -30.71 12.55 -3.06
N SER A 434 -31.98 12.97 -2.92
CA SER A 434 -33.00 12.95 -3.97
C SER A 434 -32.64 13.76 -5.23
N GLU A 435 -31.67 14.67 -5.16
CA GLU A 435 -31.15 15.45 -6.28
C GLU A 435 -29.62 15.38 -6.36
N ILE A 436 -29.04 15.70 -7.51
CA ILE A 436 -27.58 15.77 -7.70
C ILE A 436 -27.22 17.23 -7.97
N ARG A 437 -26.50 17.85 -7.05
CA ARG A 437 -26.17 19.28 -7.15
C ARG A 437 -24.97 19.52 -8.07
N PRO A 438 -24.84 20.74 -8.65
CA PRO A 438 -23.71 21.07 -9.51
C PRO A 438 -22.34 20.93 -8.80
N PRO A 439 -21.28 20.49 -9.50
CA PRO A 439 -19.97 20.32 -8.88
C PRO A 439 -19.31 21.65 -8.47
N VAL A 440 -18.65 21.66 -7.32
CA VAL A 440 -17.82 22.77 -6.84
C VAL A 440 -16.34 22.42 -6.95
N LEU A 441 -15.61 23.17 -7.77
CA LEU A 441 -14.16 23.01 -7.94
C LEU A 441 -13.37 23.59 -6.77
N VAL A 442 -12.47 22.78 -6.23
CA VAL A 442 -11.58 23.08 -5.11
C VAL A 442 -10.15 22.72 -5.52
N ASP A 443 -9.19 23.56 -5.14
CA ASP A 443 -7.77 23.37 -5.40
C ASP A 443 -6.94 23.78 -4.18
N GLY A 444 -5.62 23.56 -4.25
CA GLY A 444 -4.70 23.85 -3.16
C GLY A 444 -4.52 25.35 -2.81
N THR A 445 -5.15 26.28 -3.54
CA THR A 445 -5.06 27.72 -3.23
C THR A 445 -5.92 28.09 -2.01
N PRO A 446 -5.61 29.17 -1.27
CA PRO A 446 -6.44 29.61 -0.15
C PRO A 446 -7.92 29.81 -0.53
N GLN A 447 -8.19 30.41 -1.69
CA GLN A 447 -9.55 30.64 -2.20
C GLN A 447 -10.23 29.33 -2.64
N GLY A 448 -9.48 28.41 -3.23
CA GLY A 448 -9.94 27.06 -3.55
C GLY A 448 -10.40 26.33 -2.28
N LYS A 449 -9.53 26.28 -1.27
CA LYS A 449 -9.80 25.66 0.03
C LYS A 449 -11.02 26.29 0.70
N GLU A 450 -11.10 27.62 0.75
CA GLU A 450 -12.24 28.33 1.35
C GLU A 450 -13.57 27.96 0.66
N ARG A 451 -13.63 27.93 -0.67
CA ARG A 451 -14.82 27.47 -1.40
C ARG A 451 -15.23 26.05 -1.02
N GLY A 452 -14.26 25.16 -0.87
CA GLY A 452 -14.51 23.78 -0.45
C GLY A 452 -15.05 23.68 0.97
N LEU A 453 -14.47 24.43 1.92
CA LEU A 453 -14.93 24.47 3.30
C LEU A 453 -16.35 25.06 3.42
N GLN A 454 -16.66 26.10 2.63
CA GLN A 454 -18.01 26.66 2.55
C GLN A 454 -19.01 25.64 2.02
N PHE A 455 -18.68 24.93 0.94
CA PHE A 455 -19.51 23.85 0.41
C PHE A 455 -19.80 22.79 1.49
N LEU A 456 -18.76 22.31 2.20
CA LEU A 456 -18.94 21.29 3.23
C LEU A 456 -19.82 21.78 4.38
N SER A 457 -19.64 23.03 4.83
CA SER A 457 -20.45 23.62 5.90
C SER A 457 -21.94 23.76 5.55
N GLY A 458 -22.27 23.81 4.25
CA GLY A 458 -23.63 23.93 3.75
C GLY A 458 -24.37 22.60 3.58
N LEU A 459 -23.68 21.46 3.72
CA LEU A 459 -24.31 20.14 3.62
C LEU A 459 -25.31 19.94 4.75
N THR A 460 -26.51 19.50 4.40
CA THR A 460 -27.58 19.20 5.36
C THR A 460 -28.22 17.86 5.00
N ALA A 461 -28.46 17.02 6.01
CA ALA A 461 -29.03 15.69 5.78
C ALA A 461 -30.52 15.76 5.44
N GLY A 462 -30.95 15.18 4.33
CA GLY A 462 -32.35 15.13 3.90
C GLY A 462 -32.55 14.36 2.60
N GLY A 463 -33.79 13.98 2.29
CA GLY A 463 -34.12 13.28 1.04
C GLY A 463 -33.69 11.81 0.98
N ASP A 464 -33.85 11.26 -0.23
CA ASP A 464 -33.54 9.87 -0.62
C ASP A 464 -32.08 9.74 -1.09
N THR A 465 -31.69 8.58 -1.62
CA THR A 465 -30.30 8.27 -2.02
C THR A 465 -30.21 7.93 -3.52
N LYS A 466 -29.73 8.87 -4.35
CA LYS A 466 -29.43 8.67 -5.79
C LYS A 466 -27.99 8.25 -6.06
N LEU A 467 -27.52 7.20 -5.39
CA LEU A 467 -26.13 6.74 -5.45
C LEU A 467 -25.68 6.40 -6.89
N TYR A 468 -26.47 5.62 -7.62
CA TYR A 468 -26.06 5.18 -8.96
C TYR A 468 -26.05 6.31 -9.98
N ASP A 469 -27.08 7.16 -9.97
CA ASP A 469 -27.14 8.34 -10.84
C ASP A 469 -26.02 9.34 -10.51
N ALA A 470 -25.70 9.54 -9.22
CA ALA A 470 -24.60 10.41 -8.79
C ALA A 470 -23.23 9.88 -9.22
N ALA A 471 -22.99 8.57 -9.10
CA ALA A 471 -21.77 7.93 -9.60
C ALA A 471 -21.61 8.12 -11.13
N LEU A 472 -22.70 7.97 -11.88
CA LEU A 472 -22.72 8.20 -13.32
C LEU A 472 -22.49 9.68 -13.66
N ASN A 473 -23.11 10.61 -12.93
CA ASN A 473 -22.93 12.04 -13.10
C ASN A 473 -21.46 12.46 -12.89
N ALA A 474 -20.85 12.00 -11.79
CA ALA A 474 -19.45 12.24 -11.48
C ALA A 474 -18.51 11.74 -12.59
N ARG A 475 -18.75 10.52 -13.09
CA ARG A 475 -18.02 9.95 -14.23
C ARG A 475 -18.13 10.83 -15.47
N ASN A 476 -19.34 11.23 -15.83
CA ASN A 476 -19.63 12.02 -17.03
C ASN A 476 -18.98 13.40 -16.94
N TRP A 477 -19.10 14.06 -15.79
CA TRP A 477 -18.45 15.34 -15.55
C TRP A 477 -16.93 15.21 -15.70
N LEU A 478 -16.32 14.18 -15.12
CA LEU A 478 -14.88 13.98 -15.20
C LEU A 478 -14.41 13.68 -16.63
N GLN A 479 -15.19 12.92 -17.40
CA GLN A 479 -14.91 12.67 -18.83
C GLN A 479 -14.94 13.94 -19.68
N GLN A 480 -15.75 14.93 -19.32
CA GLN A 480 -15.84 16.24 -19.98
C GLN A 480 -14.73 17.20 -19.51
N ASN A 481 -14.14 16.95 -18.35
CA ASN A 481 -13.15 17.82 -17.70
C ASN A 481 -11.77 17.14 -17.56
N LEU A 482 -11.47 16.16 -18.42
CA LEU A 482 -10.18 15.47 -18.39
C LEU A 482 -9.03 16.47 -18.60
N ARG A 483 -8.01 16.33 -17.76
CA ARG A 483 -6.75 17.09 -17.82
C ARG A 483 -5.65 16.19 -18.34
N GLN A 484 -4.77 16.72 -19.18
CA GLN A 484 -3.58 15.99 -19.62
C GLN A 484 -2.66 15.68 -18.44
N ASN A 485 -1.96 14.55 -18.51
CA ASN A 485 -0.98 14.13 -17.51
C ASN A 485 -1.49 14.22 -16.05
N THR A 486 -2.75 13.83 -15.84
CA THR A 486 -3.45 13.90 -14.56
C THR A 486 -4.04 12.54 -14.24
N ILE A 487 -4.05 12.15 -12.97
CA ILE A 487 -4.76 10.95 -12.50
C ILE A 487 -6.21 11.35 -12.21
N HIS A 488 -7.17 10.62 -12.76
CA HIS A 488 -8.60 10.87 -12.61
C HIS A 488 -9.25 9.80 -11.73
N ALA A 489 -10.01 10.24 -10.73
CA ALA A 489 -10.72 9.34 -9.83
C ALA A 489 -12.08 9.91 -9.42
N VAL A 490 -12.99 9.01 -9.06
CA VAL A 490 -14.24 9.30 -8.35
C VAL A 490 -14.14 8.67 -6.96
N LEU A 491 -14.35 9.46 -5.92
CA LEU A 491 -14.46 9.02 -4.53
C LEU A 491 -15.91 9.22 -4.09
N ILE A 492 -16.59 8.15 -3.71
CA ILE A 492 -17.97 8.17 -3.24
C ILE A 492 -17.98 7.93 -1.74
N LEU A 493 -18.67 8.80 -1.01
CA LEU A 493 -18.85 8.77 0.44
C LEU A 493 -20.35 8.65 0.73
N THR A 494 -20.82 7.50 1.21
CA THR A 494 -22.25 7.22 1.41
C THR A 494 -22.47 6.28 2.58
N ASP A 495 -23.62 6.39 3.25
CA ASP A 495 -24.06 5.47 4.32
C ASP A 495 -25.33 4.68 3.96
N GLY A 496 -25.80 4.83 2.72
CA GLY A 496 -27.12 4.39 2.30
C GLY A 496 -27.09 3.35 1.19
N LYS A 497 -28.23 2.69 1.01
CA LYS A 497 -28.53 1.93 -0.21
C LYS A 497 -29.12 2.89 -1.23
N ASP A 498 -28.92 2.60 -2.51
CA ASP A 498 -29.63 3.33 -3.55
C ASP A 498 -31.16 3.14 -3.39
N THR A 499 -31.91 4.22 -3.33
CA THR A 499 -33.37 4.19 -3.14
C THR A 499 -34.15 4.89 -4.23
N SER A 500 -33.53 5.79 -4.99
CA SER A 500 -34.23 6.64 -5.95
C SER A 500 -33.48 6.91 -7.26
N SER A 501 -32.39 6.17 -7.56
CA SER A 501 -31.76 6.29 -8.88
C SER A 501 -32.64 5.77 -10.00
N GLN A 502 -32.52 6.40 -11.16
CA GLN A 502 -33.21 5.99 -12.38
C GLN A 502 -32.54 4.78 -13.03
N ILE A 503 -31.22 4.64 -12.86
CA ILE A 503 -30.46 3.51 -13.38
C ILE A 503 -30.28 2.41 -12.33
N ALA A 504 -30.21 1.17 -12.79
CA ALA A 504 -29.81 0.03 -11.96
C ALA A 504 -28.28 -0.10 -11.88
N LEU A 505 -27.79 -0.83 -10.87
CA LEU A 505 -26.37 -1.11 -10.68
C LEU A 505 -25.72 -1.78 -11.91
N GLU A 506 -26.45 -2.66 -12.60
CA GLU A 506 -25.98 -3.31 -13.83
C GLU A 506 -25.77 -2.32 -14.97
N GLN A 507 -26.66 -1.33 -15.10
CA GLN A 507 -26.55 -0.28 -16.10
C GLN A 507 -25.39 0.66 -15.77
N LEU A 508 -25.25 1.06 -14.49
CA LEU A 508 -24.08 1.79 -14.02
C LEU A 508 -22.80 1.01 -14.35
N ALA A 509 -22.76 -0.28 -14.08
CA ALA A 509 -21.58 -1.11 -14.34
C ALA A 509 -21.16 -1.10 -15.81
N GLN A 510 -22.13 -1.24 -16.73
CA GLN A 510 -21.89 -1.15 -18.17
C GLN A 510 -21.37 0.23 -18.59
N GLU A 511 -21.89 1.29 -17.99
CA GLU A 511 -21.44 2.66 -18.23
C GLU A 511 -20.03 2.92 -17.69
N LEU A 512 -19.71 2.43 -16.49
CA LEU A 512 -18.40 2.59 -15.87
C LEU A 512 -17.30 1.88 -16.67
N GLN A 513 -17.59 0.72 -17.26
CA GLN A 513 -16.66 -0.02 -18.13
C GLN A 513 -16.27 0.78 -19.39
N LYS A 514 -17.08 1.77 -19.80
CA LYS A 514 -16.75 2.67 -20.92
C LYS A 514 -15.71 3.74 -20.56
N SER A 515 -15.22 3.78 -19.31
CA SER A 515 -14.28 4.79 -18.81
C SER A 515 -12.83 4.63 -19.31
N GLY A 516 -12.60 3.92 -20.41
CA GLY A 516 -11.32 3.98 -21.13
C GLY A 516 -10.12 3.41 -20.37
N PHE A 517 -10.29 2.25 -19.72
CA PHE A 517 -9.24 1.51 -18.97
C PHE A 517 -7.89 1.39 -19.68
N ASN A 518 -7.91 1.30 -21.00
CA ASN A 518 -6.73 1.04 -21.81
C ASN A 518 -6.00 2.34 -22.23
N SER A 519 -6.34 3.48 -21.61
CA SER A 519 -5.85 4.81 -21.98
C SER A 519 -5.57 5.69 -20.76
N ASP A 520 -4.99 6.87 -21.00
CA ASP A 520 -4.84 7.94 -20.01
C ASP A 520 -6.17 8.64 -19.63
N ARG A 521 -7.29 8.21 -20.22
CA ARG A 521 -8.65 8.69 -19.88
C ARG A 521 -9.32 7.86 -18.78
N ARG A 522 -8.58 6.92 -18.18
CA ARG A 522 -9.06 6.03 -17.11
C ARG A 522 -9.61 6.84 -15.94
N ILE A 523 -10.68 6.36 -15.34
CA ILE A 523 -11.24 6.94 -14.12
C ILE A 523 -11.33 5.82 -13.08
N GLY A 524 -10.55 5.92 -12.01
CA GLY A 524 -10.65 4.99 -10.88
C GLY A 524 -11.87 5.29 -10.00
N PHE A 525 -12.51 4.28 -9.43
CA PHE A 525 -13.64 4.44 -8.52
C PHE A 525 -13.31 3.95 -7.11
N PHE A 526 -13.52 4.81 -6.13
CA PHE A 526 -13.30 4.55 -4.72
C PHE A 526 -14.60 4.78 -3.98
N THR A 527 -14.96 3.87 -3.09
CA THR A 527 -16.22 3.96 -2.36
C THR A 527 -15.96 3.76 -0.88
N VAL A 528 -16.56 4.60 -0.05
CA VAL A 528 -16.50 4.51 1.40
C VAL A 528 -17.91 4.43 1.94
N GLY A 529 -18.19 3.32 2.63
CA GLY A 529 -19.46 3.09 3.32
C GLY A 529 -19.38 3.59 4.77
N TYR A 530 -20.22 4.54 5.18
CA TYR A 530 -20.33 4.98 6.57
C TYR A 530 -21.39 4.17 7.32
N GLY A 531 -21.15 3.94 8.61
CA GLY A 531 -22.13 3.29 9.49
C GLY A 531 -21.88 1.80 9.72
N ASN A 532 -22.81 1.16 10.41
CA ASN A 532 -22.67 -0.24 10.79
C ASN A 532 -22.94 -1.18 9.61
N GLU A 533 -22.45 -2.42 9.72
CA GLU A 533 -22.70 -3.45 8.71
C GLU A 533 -24.21 -3.72 8.60
N GLY A 534 -24.75 -3.61 7.39
CA GLY A 534 -26.19 -3.75 7.09
C GLY A 534 -26.94 -2.44 6.88
N GLU A 535 -26.36 -1.28 7.25
CA GLU A 535 -26.98 0.04 7.03
C GLU A 535 -26.85 0.52 5.57
N PHE A 536 -25.82 0.05 4.85
CA PHE A 536 -25.58 0.34 3.44
C PHE A 536 -25.36 -0.95 2.63
N ASP A 537 -25.30 -0.83 1.29
CA ASP A 537 -25.04 -1.96 0.38
C ASP A 537 -23.54 -2.06 0.07
N ALA A 538 -22.80 -2.78 0.91
CA ALA A 538 -21.36 -2.98 0.76
C ALA A 538 -20.99 -3.69 -0.55
N ASP A 539 -21.85 -4.59 -1.04
CA ASP A 539 -21.61 -5.33 -2.27
C ASP A 539 -21.78 -4.43 -3.50
N ALA A 540 -22.77 -3.55 -3.50
CA ALA A 540 -22.94 -2.54 -4.53
C ALA A 540 -21.73 -1.58 -4.58
N LEU A 541 -21.30 -1.04 -3.43
CA LEU A 541 -20.13 -0.16 -3.35
C LEU A 541 -18.86 -0.85 -3.83
N LYS A 542 -18.64 -2.09 -3.39
CA LYS A 542 -17.51 -2.91 -3.85
C LYS A 542 -17.57 -3.15 -5.36
N LYS A 543 -18.74 -3.48 -5.92
CA LYS A 543 -18.91 -3.66 -7.37
C LYS A 543 -18.58 -2.38 -8.12
N ILE A 544 -19.06 -1.21 -7.67
CA ILE A 544 -18.75 0.09 -8.28
C ILE A 544 -17.24 0.36 -8.29
N ALA A 545 -16.57 0.17 -7.14
CA ALA A 545 -15.16 0.48 -7.01
C ALA A 545 -14.24 -0.46 -7.81
N GLU A 546 -14.51 -1.77 -7.74
CA GLU A 546 -13.66 -2.79 -8.36
C GLU A 546 -13.76 -2.81 -9.88
N LEU A 547 -14.90 -2.38 -10.44
CA LEU A 547 -15.10 -2.31 -11.89
C LEU A 547 -14.06 -1.46 -12.60
N ASN A 548 -13.52 -0.42 -11.95
CA ASN A 548 -12.60 0.55 -12.52
C ASN A 548 -11.21 0.58 -11.86
N GLY A 549 -10.81 -0.54 -11.24
CA GLY A 549 -9.47 -0.71 -10.66
C GLY A 549 -9.24 0.05 -9.36
N GLY A 550 -10.30 0.51 -8.70
CA GLY A 550 -10.25 1.03 -7.35
C GLY A 550 -10.68 0.01 -6.30
N TYR A 551 -11.07 0.48 -5.11
CA TYR A 551 -11.44 -0.39 -4.00
C TYR A 551 -12.49 0.23 -3.07
N TYR A 552 -13.20 -0.64 -2.37
CA TYR A 552 -14.14 -0.29 -1.31
C TYR A 552 -13.47 -0.34 0.06
N SER A 553 -13.81 0.62 0.92
CA SER A 553 -13.47 0.62 2.34
C SER A 553 -14.70 0.87 3.18
N LYS A 554 -14.79 0.21 4.34
CA LYS A 554 -15.71 0.63 5.39
C LYS A 554 -15.10 1.84 6.09
N GLY A 555 -15.91 2.88 6.31
CA GLY A 555 -15.53 4.09 7.02
C GLY A 555 -16.01 4.03 8.45
N ASP A 556 -15.07 3.84 9.38
CA ASP A 556 -15.25 4.20 10.78
C ASP A 556 -14.48 5.51 11.03
N PRO A 557 -14.85 6.39 11.99
CA PRO A 557 -14.22 7.70 12.17
C PRO A 557 -12.69 7.69 12.28
N GLU A 558 -12.12 6.64 12.88
CA GLU A 558 -10.67 6.48 13.03
C GLU A 558 -9.97 5.97 11.76
N THR A 559 -10.64 5.11 10.98
CA THR A 559 -10.04 4.47 9.81
C THR A 559 -10.15 5.34 8.56
N ILE A 560 -11.16 6.22 8.51
CA ILE A 560 -11.42 7.03 7.33
C ILE A 560 -10.39 8.14 7.10
N SER A 561 -9.89 8.75 8.18
CA SER A 561 -8.82 9.75 8.07
C SER A 561 -7.55 9.12 7.48
N ARG A 562 -7.24 7.88 7.86
CA ARG A 562 -6.15 7.10 7.25
C ARG A 562 -6.43 6.79 5.78
N LEU A 563 -7.65 6.37 5.45
CA LEU A 563 -8.04 6.09 4.07
C LEU A 563 -7.91 7.32 3.16
N ILE A 564 -8.36 8.48 3.60
CA ILE A 564 -8.20 9.72 2.82
C ILE A 564 -6.73 10.07 2.65
N ALA A 565 -5.92 9.96 3.72
CA ALA A 565 -4.49 10.18 3.64
C ALA A 565 -3.79 9.18 2.67
N ASP A 566 -4.31 7.96 2.56
CA ASP A 566 -3.86 6.98 1.58
C ASP A 566 -4.24 7.42 0.16
N LEU A 567 -5.52 7.75 -0.09
CA LEU A 567 -5.99 8.20 -1.41
C LEU A 567 -5.26 9.46 -1.90
N GLN A 568 -4.98 10.42 -1.01
CA GLN A 568 -4.20 11.63 -1.29
C GLN A 568 -2.77 11.34 -1.75
N VAL A 569 -2.25 10.16 -1.42
CA VAL A 569 -0.91 9.77 -1.84
C VAL A 569 -0.98 9.00 -3.16
N GLU A 570 -2.04 8.21 -3.36
CA GLU A 570 -2.27 7.41 -4.56
C GLU A 570 -2.57 8.24 -5.81
N PHE A 571 -3.18 9.43 -5.64
CA PHE A 571 -3.42 10.46 -6.66
C PHE A 571 -2.76 11.76 -6.23
#